data_AF-M0J656-F1
#
_entry.id   AF-M0J656-F1
#
_cell.length_a   1.000
_cell.length_b   1.000
_cell.length_c   1.000
_cell.angle_alpha   90.00
_cell.angle_beta   90.00
_cell.angle_gamma   90.00
#
_symmetry.space_group_name_H-M   'P 1'
#
loop_
_entity.id
_entity.type
_entity.pdbx_description
1 polymer ?
#
loop_
_entity_poly.entity_id
_entity_poly.type
_entity_poly.pdbx_seq_one_letter_code
_entity_poly.pdbx_strand_id
1 'polypeptide(L)'
;MTVLESVHEAHGATFREVGGRRVVDNYGRPERTHRAVRNVVGAIEYGYGVIVVTGEDRVDYVDNAVSNHVPEEDGAGCYALLLDPDGRVDTDMYVYNADERLLVFTPPQKAEDLAADWADKTFIQDVEFEVATDDFAVFGVHGPKATEKIASVLHQTGTPPAPLTFERGELGDAGVSVIRTDNLTGEESYDVVCSADDAEPVFDTLVNRGLNAVPFGYRTWETLTLEAGTPLFDSEIEGALPNDLGLRNALDFQKGCYVGQEVVSRIENRGHPTQRLVGLAVEAVPEPGAAVFAGDEHVGDVTRAGQSPMREAPIALANLSWERPEAALTIRVDGEPVSAQQVDLPFISGSAQSARLPTYE
;
A
#
# COMPACT_ATOMS: atom_id res chain seq x y z
N MET A 1 -2.78 -3.57 -18.26
CA MET A 1 -3.98 -4.44 -18.08
C MET A 1 -3.57 -5.57 -17.13
N THR A 2 -4.48 -6.24 -16.40
CA THR A 2 -4.13 -7.51 -15.74
C THR A 2 -3.43 -8.43 -16.74
N VAL A 3 -2.33 -9.06 -16.34
CA VAL A 3 -1.61 -9.99 -17.21
C VAL A 3 -2.32 -11.35 -17.31
N LEU A 4 -3.37 -11.55 -16.51
CA LEU A 4 -4.11 -12.81 -16.35
C LEU A 4 -5.63 -12.69 -16.60
N GLU A 5 -6.07 -11.79 -17.48
CA GLU A 5 -7.51 -11.54 -17.70
C GLU A 5 -8.32 -12.83 -17.89
N SER A 6 -7.89 -13.71 -18.81
CA SER A 6 -8.61 -14.95 -19.11
C SER A 6 -8.66 -15.94 -17.94
N VAL A 7 -7.59 -16.00 -17.14
CA VAL A 7 -7.51 -16.86 -15.95
C VAL A 7 -8.48 -16.35 -14.88
N HIS A 8 -8.47 -15.04 -14.63
CA HIS A 8 -9.38 -14.41 -13.67
C HIS A 8 -10.84 -14.56 -14.08
N GLU A 9 -11.16 -14.41 -15.37
CA GLU A 9 -12.49 -14.66 -15.91
C GLU A 9 -12.94 -16.10 -15.69
N ALA A 10 -12.05 -17.08 -15.89
CA ALA A 10 -12.34 -18.49 -15.62
C ALA A 10 -12.65 -18.76 -14.12
N HIS A 11 -12.06 -17.95 -13.23
CA HIS A 11 -12.37 -17.95 -11.80
C HIS A 11 -13.61 -17.10 -11.41
N GLY A 12 -14.30 -16.50 -12.38
CA GLY A 12 -15.51 -15.71 -12.16
C GLY A 12 -15.24 -14.28 -11.69
N ALA A 13 -14.06 -13.73 -12.00
CA ALA A 13 -13.71 -12.36 -11.69
C ALA A 13 -14.63 -11.34 -12.39
N THR A 14 -14.89 -10.25 -11.68
CA THR A 14 -15.34 -8.98 -12.26
C THR A 14 -14.19 -7.98 -12.16
N PHE A 15 -14.16 -7.01 -13.07
CA PHE A 15 -13.04 -6.08 -13.19
C PHE A 15 -13.49 -4.63 -13.00
N ARG A 16 -12.54 -3.79 -12.61
CA ARG A 16 -12.66 -2.34 -12.58
C ARG A 16 -11.37 -1.70 -13.10
N GLU A 17 -11.36 -0.39 -13.29
CA GLU A 17 -10.14 0.35 -13.60
C GLU A 17 -9.57 1.04 -12.36
N VAL A 18 -8.25 0.98 -12.20
CA VAL A 18 -7.47 1.69 -11.18
C VAL A 18 -6.25 2.25 -11.89
N GLY A 19 -6.10 3.58 -11.89
CA GLY A 19 -4.96 4.27 -12.53
C GLY A 19 -4.71 3.88 -13.99
N GLY A 20 -5.77 3.74 -14.79
CA GLY A 20 -5.67 3.34 -16.20
C GLY A 20 -5.39 1.83 -16.42
N ARG A 21 -5.25 1.04 -15.36
CA ARG A 21 -5.13 -0.43 -15.44
C ARG A 21 -6.43 -1.12 -15.06
N ARG A 22 -6.83 -2.09 -15.88
CA ARG A 22 -7.91 -3.01 -15.54
C ARG A 22 -7.44 -4.06 -14.55
N VAL A 23 -8.04 -4.10 -13.37
CA VAL A 23 -7.72 -5.00 -12.24
C VAL A 23 -8.94 -5.77 -11.79
N VAL A 24 -8.75 -6.86 -11.04
CA VAL A 24 -9.86 -7.65 -10.49
C VAL A 24 -10.52 -6.90 -9.33
N ASP A 25 -11.83 -6.61 -9.44
CA ASP A 25 -12.62 -6.04 -8.34
C ASP A 25 -12.95 -7.12 -7.30
N ASN A 26 -13.51 -8.26 -7.74
CA ASN A 26 -13.84 -9.42 -6.90
C ASN A 26 -14.17 -10.68 -7.73
N TYR A 27 -14.15 -11.86 -7.10
CA TYR A 27 -14.55 -13.17 -7.67
C TYR A 27 -15.95 -13.63 -7.21
N GLY A 28 -16.80 -12.69 -6.82
CA GLY A 28 -18.07 -12.93 -6.15
C GLY A 28 -17.92 -13.16 -4.64
N ARG A 29 -18.96 -12.77 -3.89
CA ARG A 29 -19.06 -12.93 -2.42
C ARG A 29 -17.90 -12.32 -1.61
N PRO A 30 -17.58 -11.02 -1.81
CA PRO A 30 -16.43 -10.36 -1.19
C PRO A 30 -16.38 -10.49 0.34
N GLU A 31 -17.52 -10.53 1.05
CA GLU A 31 -17.57 -10.68 2.51
C GLU A 31 -17.17 -12.08 2.99
N ARG A 32 -17.49 -13.12 2.20
CA ARG A 32 -17.05 -14.49 2.49
C ARG A 32 -15.56 -14.63 2.23
N THR A 33 -15.09 -14.05 1.12
CA THR A 33 -13.67 -14.03 0.77
C THR A 33 -12.86 -13.28 1.82
N HIS A 34 -13.32 -12.11 2.27
CA HIS A 34 -12.71 -11.34 3.36
C HIS A 34 -12.47 -12.17 4.62
N ARG A 35 -13.52 -12.86 5.09
CA ARG A 35 -13.40 -13.76 6.25
C ARG A 35 -12.46 -14.93 5.97
N ALA A 36 -12.39 -15.45 4.74
CA ALA A 36 -11.45 -16.51 4.39
C ALA A 36 -9.99 -16.03 4.44
N VAL A 37 -9.69 -14.82 3.96
CA VAL A 37 -8.36 -14.20 4.09
C VAL A 37 -7.99 -14.03 5.57
N ARG A 38 -8.87 -13.40 6.36
CA ARG A 38 -8.67 -13.17 7.82
C ARG A 38 -8.43 -14.45 8.63
N ASN A 39 -8.99 -15.59 8.20
CA ASN A 39 -8.87 -16.85 8.94
C ASN A 39 -7.78 -17.78 8.39
N VAL A 40 -7.31 -17.57 7.15
CA VAL A 40 -6.43 -18.50 6.44
C VAL A 40 -5.41 -17.70 5.61
N VAL A 41 -5.60 -17.62 4.30
CA VAL A 41 -4.73 -16.91 3.37
C VAL A 41 -5.49 -16.63 2.07
N GLY A 42 -5.25 -15.48 1.46
CA GLY A 42 -5.71 -15.14 0.12
C GLY A 42 -4.59 -14.64 -0.78
N ALA A 43 -4.84 -14.66 -2.09
CA ALA A 43 -3.96 -14.12 -3.10
C ALA A 43 -4.68 -13.06 -3.97
N ILE A 44 -4.00 -11.97 -4.30
CA ILE A 44 -4.46 -10.90 -5.18
C ILE A 44 -3.37 -10.58 -6.22
N GLU A 45 -3.74 -10.25 -7.45
CA GLU A 45 -2.82 -9.63 -8.41
C GLU A 45 -2.87 -8.10 -8.23
N TYR A 46 -1.70 -7.48 -8.04
CA TYR A 46 -1.56 -6.04 -7.98
C TYR A 46 -1.32 -5.44 -9.37
N GLY A 47 -1.97 -4.31 -9.62
CA GLY A 47 -1.71 -3.46 -10.78
C GLY A 47 -0.69 -2.38 -10.49
N TYR A 48 0.49 -2.70 -9.97
CA TYR A 48 1.56 -1.70 -9.78
C TYR A 48 2.00 -1.11 -11.12
N GLY A 49 2.50 0.12 -11.09
CA GLY A 49 3.46 0.64 -12.06
C GLY A 49 4.87 0.20 -11.66
N VAL A 50 5.70 -0.21 -12.61
CA VAL A 50 7.07 -0.65 -12.33
C VAL A 50 8.05 0.14 -13.18
N ILE A 51 9.03 0.75 -12.52
CA ILE A 51 10.19 1.38 -13.17
C ILE A 51 11.43 0.57 -12.80
N VAL A 52 12.20 0.16 -13.79
CA VAL A 52 13.54 -0.41 -13.62
C VAL A 52 14.53 0.73 -13.73
N VAL A 53 15.41 0.87 -12.73
CA VAL A 53 16.46 1.89 -12.72
C VAL A 53 17.82 1.21 -12.74
N THR A 54 18.64 1.53 -13.74
CA THR A 54 19.98 0.95 -13.96
C THR A 54 21.05 2.04 -14.03
N GLY A 55 22.32 1.65 -14.03
CA GLY A 55 23.48 2.56 -14.07
C GLY A 55 24.22 2.67 -12.73
N GLU A 56 25.47 3.11 -12.76
CA GLU A 56 26.34 3.19 -11.58
C GLU A 56 25.78 4.13 -10.50
N ASP A 57 25.10 5.20 -10.89
CA ASP A 57 24.57 6.23 -9.99
C ASP A 57 23.11 5.97 -9.53
N ARG A 58 22.51 4.81 -9.88
CA ARG A 58 21.08 4.52 -9.65
C ARG A 58 20.62 4.67 -8.19
N VAL A 59 21.43 4.19 -7.23
CA VAL A 59 21.09 4.23 -5.79
C VAL A 59 21.12 5.66 -5.31
N ASP A 60 22.23 6.37 -5.55
CA ASP A 60 22.39 7.77 -5.15
C ASP A 60 21.34 8.67 -5.80
N TYR A 61 21.00 8.44 -7.07
CA TYR A 61 19.95 9.20 -7.75
C TYR A 61 18.60 9.05 -7.03
N VAL A 62 18.14 7.82 -6.84
CA VAL A 62 16.82 7.56 -6.24
C VAL A 62 16.82 7.96 -4.77
N ASP A 63 17.89 7.72 -4.03
CA ASP A 63 18.03 8.16 -2.63
C ASP A 63 17.87 9.68 -2.52
N ASN A 64 18.53 10.47 -3.35
CA ASN A 64 18.37 11.94 -3.30
C ASN A 64 16.98 12.43 -3.71
N ALA A 65 16.24 11.64 -4.51
CA ALA A 65 14.90 11.99 -4.96
C ALA A 65 13.82 11.73 -3.89
N VAL A 66 13.97 10.67 -3.09
CA VAL A 66 12.90 10.16 -2.21
C VAL A 66 13.15 10.40 -0.73
N SER A 67 12.06 10.39 0.04
CA SER A 67 12.06 10.77 1.46
C SER A 67 12.67 9.76 2.43
N ASN A 68 13.00 8.56 1.97
CA ASN A 68 13.53 7.48 2.81
C ASN A 68 14.86 6.97 2.26
N HIS A 69 15.65 6.30 3.08
CA HIS A 69 16.94 5.75 2.64
C HIS A 69 16.73 4.57 1.68
N VAL A 70 17.33 4.65 0.50
CA VAL A 70 17.35 3.55 -0.48
C VAL A 70 18.50 2.62 -0.11
N PRO A 71 18.25 1.32 0.13
CA PRO A 71 19.30 0.41 0.57
C PRO A 71 20.32 0.12 -0.53
N GLU A 72 21.59 -0.03 -0.13
CA GLU A 72 22.69 -0.43 -1.01
C GLU A 72 22.76 -1.96 -1.19
N GLU A 73 22.22 -2.71 -0.24
CA GLU A 73 22.29 -4.17 -0.23
C GLU A 73 21.29 -4.81 -1.20
N ASP A 74 21.78 -5.75 -2.01
CA ASP A 74 20.90 -6.65 -2.78
C ASP A 74 19.95 -7.41 -1.84
N GLY A 75 18.69 -7.54 -2.25
CA GLY A 75 17.67 -8.23 -1.45
C GLY A 75 16.94 -7.33 -0.46
N ALA A 76 17.28 -6.05 -0.37
CA ALA A 76 16.64 -5.09 0.54
C ALA A 76 15.82 -4.04 -0.22
N GLY A 77 14.85 -3.45 0.47
CA GLY A 77 14.07 -2.34 -0.05
C GLY A 77 13.55 -1.41 1.04
N CYS A 78 12.92 -0.33 0.60
CA CYS A 78 12.28 0.64 1.47
C CYS A 78 10.93 1.10 0.89
N TYR A 79 10.06 1.59 1.77
CA TYR A 79 8.88 2.35 1.39
C TYR A 79 9.21 3.84 1.51
N ALA A 80 9.00 4.60 0.45
CA ALA A 80 9.40 5.99 0.36
C ALA A 80 8.31 6.85 -0.32
N LEU A 81 8.42 8.15 -0.13
CA LEU A 81 7.55 9.15 -0.75
C LEU A 81 8.39 10.04 -1.67
N LEU A 82 7.80 10.41 -2.79
CA LEU A 82 8.24 11.58 -3.55
C LEU A 82 7.40 12.76 -3.09
N LEU A 83 8.08 13.82 -2.63
CA LEU A 83 7.42 15.02 -2.11
C LEU A 83 7.61 16.20 -3.06
N ASP A 84 6.62 17.09 -3.06
CA ASP A 84 6.75 18.42 -3.64
C ASP A 84 7.57 19.36 -2.72
N PRO A 85 7.93 20.57 -3.19
CA PRO A 85 8.65 21.55 -2.36
C PRO A 85 7.91 22.02 -1.10
N ASP A 86 6.58 21.87 -1.06
CA ASP A 86 5.74 22.18 0.09
C ASP A 86 5.61 20.97 1.06
N GLY A 87 6.27 19.86 0.77
CA GLY A 87 6.31 18.64 1.58
C GLY A 87 5.11 17.73 1.40
N ARG A 88 4.25 17.98 0.40
CA ARG A 88 3.08 17.15 0.09
C ARG A 88 3.49 15.97 -0.77
N VAL A 89 2.77 14.85 -0.63
CA VAL A 89 3.08 13.63 -1.37
C VAL A 89 2.60 13.73 -2.81
N ASP A 90 3.53 13.63 -3.77
CA ASP A 90 3.24 13.50 -5.19
C ASP A 90 2.95 12.04 -5.59
N THR A 91 3.76 11.12 -5.06
CA THR A 91 3.56 9.67 -5.19
C THR A 91 4.20 8.93 -4.02
N ASP A 92 3.63 7.78 -3.62
CA ASP A 92 4.33 6.80 -2.80
C ASP A 92 5.00 5.73 -3.69
N MET A 93 5.97 5.01 -3.14
CA MET A 93 6.64 3.92 -3.85
C MET A 93 7.33 2.93 -2.91
N TYR A 94 7.56 1.72 -3.42
CA TYR A 94 8.57 0.81 -2.87
C TYR A 94 9.78 0.77 -3.79
N VAL A 95 10.97 0.84 -3.21
CA VAL A 95 12.24 0.72 -3.95
C VAL A 95 12.96 -0.52 -3.44
N TYR A 96 13.24 -1.47 -4.33
CA TYR A 96 14.01 -2.67 -4.00
C TYR A 96 15.31 -2.70 -4.78
N ASN A 97 16.41 -2.93 -4.09
CA ASN A 97 17.72 -3.11 -4.70
C ASN A 97 17.90 -4.57 -5.11
N ALA A 98 18.00 -4.78 -6.42
CA ALA A 98 18.16 -6.07 -7.06
C ALA A 98 19.54 -6.18 -7.72
N ASP A 99 20.58 -5.75 -6.99
CA ASP A 99 21.96 -5.64 -7.41
C ASP A 99 22.13 -4.64 -8.56
N GLU A 100 22.35 -5.08 -9.80
CA GLU A 100 22.61 -4.22 -10.97
C GLU A 100 21.46 -3.26 -11.34
N ARG A 101 20.30 -3.38 -10.68
CA ARG A 101 19.13 -2.53 -10.90
C ARG A 101 18.33 -2.28 -9.62
N LEU A 102 17.60 -1.17 -9.59
CA LEU A 102 16.50 -0.96 -8.66
C LEU A 102 15.17 -1.30 -9.34
N LEU A 103 14.26 -1.91 -8.59
CA LEU A 103 12.85 -2.05 -8.95
C LEU A 103 12.04 -1.05 -8.14
N VAL A 104 11.40 -0.10 -8.82
CA VAL A 104 10.58 0.95 -8.20
C VAL A 104 9.11 0.67 -8.51
N PHE A 105 8.36 0.24 -7.50
CA PHE A 105 6.93 -0.03 -7.57
C PHE A 105 6.15 1.21 -7.16
N THR A 106 5.26 1.68 -8.03
CA THR A 106 4.48 2.91 -7.87
C THR A 106 2.99 2.65 -8.09
N PRO A 107 2.09 3.57 -7.69
CA PRO A 107 0.74 3.60 -8.24
C PRO A 107 0.77 3.57 -9.77
N PRO A 108 -0.07 2.75 -10.44
CA PRO A 108 0.06 2.49 -11.87
C PRO A 108 0.04 3.74 -12.75
N GLN A 109 -0.73 4.75 -12.34
CA GLN A 109 -0.84 6.02 -13.06
C GLN A 109 0.39 6.93 -12.93
N LYS A 110 1.40 6.58 -12.12
CA LYS A 110 2.56 7.45 -11.84
C LYS A 110 3.84 7.02 -12.55
N ALA A 111 3.96 5.76 -12.98
CA ALA A 111 5.21 5.22 -13.48
C ALA A 111 5.75 5.95 -14.73
N GLU A 112 4.90 6.23 -15.72
CA GLU A 112 5.30 6.90 -16.96
C GLU A 112 5.78 8.33 -16.72
N ASP A 113 4.96 9.13 -16.02
CA ASP A 113 5.27 10.52 -15.73
C ASP A 113 6.52 10.66 -14.84
N LEU A 114 6.68 9.77 -13.86
CA LEU A 114 7.84 9.75 -12.97
C LEU A 114 9.13 9.41 -13.71
N ALA A 115 9.10 8.37 -14.55
CA ALA A 115 10.27 7.97 -15.33
C ALA A 115 10.69 9.09 -16.32
N ALA A 116 9.71 9.75 -16.95
CA ALA A 116 9.97 10.87 -17.85
C ALA A 116 10.57 12.08 -17.10
N ASP A 117 9.98 12.47 -15.97
CA ASP A 117 10.50 13.56 -15.14
C ASP A 117 11.92 13.30 -14.63
N TRP A 118 12.21 12.06 -14.21
CA TRP A 118 13.54 11.68 -13.77
C TRP A 118 14.55 11.67 -14.92
N ALA A 119 14.18 11.14 -16.09
CA ALA A 119 15.03 11.18 -17.27
C ALA A 119 15.37 12.61 -17.71
N ASP A 120 14.40 13.54 -17.67
CA ASP A 120 14.60 14.94 -18.02
C ASP A 120 15.52 15.69 -17.04
N LYS A 121 15.63 15.22 -15.80
CA LYS A 121 16.48 15.78 -14.74
C LYS A 121 17.88 15.16 -14.69
N THR A 122 18.13 14.09 -15.44
CA THR A 122 19.43 13.43 -15.54
C THR A 122 20.29 14.12 -16.60
N PHE A 123 21.46 14.64 -16.19
CA PHE A 123 22.40 15.31 -17.10
C PHE A 123 23.76 14.62 -17.20
N ILE A 124 24.37 14.32 -16.04
CA ILE A 124 25.76 13.83 -15.94
C ILE A 124 25.81 12.43 -15.31
N GLN A 125 24.78 12.05 -14.55
CA GLN A 125 24.73 10.78 -13.82
C GLN A 125 24.57 9.61 -14.77
N ASP A 126 25.26 8.50 -14.47
CA ASP A 126 25.07 7.22 -15.14
C ASP A 126 23.84 6.53 -14.55
N VAL A 127 22.66 6.92 -15.05
CA VAL A 127 21.38 6.37 -14.64
C VAL A 127 20.39 6.33 -15.80
N GLU A 128 19.68 5.21 -15.94
CA GLU A 128 18.64 4.99 -16.95
C GLU A 128 17.34 4.53 -16.28
N PHE A 129 16.20 4.92 -16.86
CA PHE A 129 14.87 4.61 -16.34
C PHE A 129 14.04 3.93 -17.42
N GLU A 130 13.54 2.74 -17.14
CA GLU A 130 12.68 1.96 -18.03
C GLU A 130 11.34 1.69 -17.35
N VAL A 131 10.23 2.03 -18.00
CA VAL A 131 8.89 1.63 -17.54
C VAL A 131 8.67 0.17 -17.94
N ALA A 132 8.85 -0.75 -16.98
CA ALA A 132 8.74 -2.20 -17.15
C ALA A 132 7.42 -2.75 -16.60
N THR A 133 6.38 -1.91 -16.56
CA THR A 133 5.12 -2.24 -15.87
C THR A 133 4.46 -3.51 -16.41
N ASP A 134 4.53 -3.75 -17.72
CA ASP A 134 3.91 -4.91 -18.35
C ASP A 134 4.85 -6.12 -18.46
N ASP A 135 6.10 -6.00 -17.98
CA ASP A 135 7.09 -7.10 -17.97
C ASP A 135 7.01 -7.96 -16.70
N PHE A 136 6.31 -7.47 -15.67
CA PHE A 136 6.20 -8.12 -14.36
C PHE A 136 4.74 -8.39 -13.97
N ALA A 137 4.57 -9.46 -13.21
CA ALA A 137 3.36 -9.72 -12.44
C ALA A 137 3.68 -9.75 -10.95
N VAL A 138 2.82 -9.12 -10.15
CA VAL A 138 3.00 -9.01 -8.70
C VAL A 138 1.76 -9.57 -8.00
N PHE A 139 1.96 -10.58 -7.16
CA PHE A 139 0.88 -11.20 -6.39
C PHE A 139 1.05 -11.01 -4.90
N GLY A 140 0.09 -10.33 -4.26
CA GLY A 140 0.03 -10.23 -2.80
C GLY A 140 -0.57 -11.48 -2.19
N VAL A 141 0.07 -12.02 -1.16
CA VAL A 141 -0.37 -13.19 -0.38
C VAL A 141 -0.56 -12.77 1.07
N HIS A 142 -1.80 -12.75 1.54
CA HIS A 142 -2.18 -12.12 2.81
C HIS A 142 -2.95 -13.08 3.70
N GLY A 143 -2.68 -13.06 5.00
CA GLY A 143 -3.46 -13.77 6.02
C GLY A 143 -2.59 -14.42 7.09
N PRO A 144 -3.18 -14.92 8.19
CA PRO A 144 -2.45 -15.57 9.27
C PRO A 144 -1.68 -16.83 8.85
N LYS A 145 -1.94 -17.36 7.65
CA LYS A 145 -1.19 -18.48 7.07
C LYS A 145 -0.38 -18.11 5.84
N ALA A 146 -0.08 -16.82 5.62
CA ALA A 146 0.69 -16.38 4.47
C ALA A 146 2.12 -16.96 4.48
N THR A 147 2.76 -16.99 5.65
CA THR A 147 4.10 -17.60 5.80
C THR A 147 4.08 -19.09 5.45
N GLU A 148 3.12 -19.86 5.97
CA GLU A 148 2.96 -21.28 5.62
C GLU A 148 2.61 -21.49 4.16
N LYS A 149 1.79 -20.60 3.57
CA LYS A 149 1.49 -20.64 2.14
C LYS A 149 2.76 -20.53 1.32
N ILE A 150 3.54 -19.48 1.53
CA ILE A 150 4.79 -19.25 0.78
C ILE A 150 5.77 -20.39 1.04
N ALA A 151 6.02 -20.76 2.29
CA ALA A 151 6.95 -21.85 2.62
C ALA A 151 6.54 -23.21 2.01
N SER A 152 5.26 -23.43 1.73
CA SER A 152 4.79 -24.67 1.10
C SER A 152 5.03 -24.76 -0.41
N VAL A 153 5.30 -23.63 -1.08
CA VAL A 153 5.44 -23.57 -2.55
C VAL A 153 6.73 -22.93 -3.04
N LEU A 154 7.45 -22.20 -2.19
CA LEU A 154 8.74 -21.60 -2.50
C LEU A 154 9.85 -22.66 -2.38
N HIS A 155 10.64 -22.77 -3.44
CA HIS A 155 11.77 -23.68 -3.52
C HIS A 155 13.08 -22.92 -3.71
N GLN A 156 14.21 -23.61 -3.49
CA GLN A 156 15.58 -23.10 -3.57
C GLN A 156 16.00 -22.06 -2.51
N THR A 157 15.05 -21.45 -1.80
CA THR A 157 15.29 -20.52 -0.69
C THR A 157 14.23 -20.66 0.41
N GLY A 158 14.37 -19.89 1.49
CA GLY A 158 13.36 -19.72 2.54
C GLY A 158 12.52 -18.45 2.36
N THR A 159 11.54 -18.26 3.24
CA THR A 159 10.80 -16.99 3.30
C THR A 159 11.72 -15.85 3.80
N PRO A 160 11.63 -14.63 3.23
CA PRO A 160 12.46 -13.51 3.67
C PRO A 160 12.31 -13.23 5.18
N PRO A 161 13.42 -13.03 5.90
CA PRO A 161 13.39 -12.99 7.37
C PRO A 161 12.86 -11.66 7.92
N ALA A 162 13.01 -10.55 7.21
CA ALA A 162 12.67 -9.21 7.67
C ALA A 162 11.68 -8.50 6.74
N PRO A 163 10.88 -7.53 7.23
CA PRO A 163 10.07 -6.69 6.37
C PRO A 163 10.92 -5.93 5.35
N LEU A 164 10.36 -5.74 4.16
CA LEU A 164 10.97 -5.08 3.01
C LEU A 164 12.30 -5.71 2.56
N THR A 165 12.52 -7.00 2.85
CA THR A 165 13.57 -7.80 2.22
C THR A 165 12.95 -8.87 1.33
N PHE A 166 13.72 -9.37 0.38
CA PHE A 166 13.27 -10.40 -0.55
C PHE A 166 14.30 -11.50 -0.78
N GLU A 167 13.78 -12.66 -1.16
CA GLU A 167 14.54 -13.87 -1.45
C GLU A 167 14.18 -14.34 -2.87
N ARG A 168 15.17 -14.79 -3.63
CA ARG A 168 14.97 -15.31 -4.99
C ARG A 168 14.91 -16.82 -4.96
N GLY A 169 13.90 -17.40 -5.61
CA GLY A 169 13.68 -18.83 -5.67
C GLY A 169 12.74 -19.21 -6.79
N GLU A 170 12.04 -20.34 -6.62
CA GLU A 170 11.13 -20.86 -7.64
C GLU A 170 9.77 -21.23 -7.04
N LEU A 171 8.70 -20.93 -7.79
CA LEU A 171 7.35 -21.48 -7.58
C LEU A 171 7.04 -22.43 -8.75
N GLY A 172 7.14 -23.73 -8.51
CA GLY A 172 7.18 -24.70 -9.61
C GLY A 172 8.50 -24.56 -10.39
N ASP A 173 8.41 -24.31 -11.70
CA ASP A 173 9.56 -24.05 -12.57
C ASP A 173 9.77 -22.54 -12.85
N ALA A 174 8.90 -21.67 -12.32
CA ALA A 174 8.94 -20.23 -12.54
C ALA A 174 9.86 -19.55 -11.53
N GLY A 175 10.82 -18.76 -12.01
CA GLY A 175 11.69 -17.93 -11.17
C GLY A 175 10.91 -16.78 -10.55
N VAL A 176 11.06 -16.59 -9.24
CA VAL A 176 10.35 -15.55 -8.48
C VAL A 176 11.27 -14.81 -7.53
N SER A 177 10.92 -13.56 -7.24
CA SER A 177 11.34 -12.85 -6.04
C SER A 177 10.17 -12.82 -5.05
N VAL A 178 10.38 -13.30 -3.83
CA VAL A 178 9.37 -13.21 -2.78
C VAL A 178 9.81 -12.16 -1.78
N ILE A 179 8.96 -11.16 -1.57
CA ILE A 179 9.18 -10.01 -0.69
C ILE A 179 8.34 -10.20 0.56
N ARG A 180 8.91 -9.99 1.76
CA ARG A 180 8.09 -9.82 2.97
C ARG A 180 7.68 -8.35 3.08
N THR A 181 6.38 -8.07 3.12
CA THR A 181 5.86 -6.70 2.99
C THR A 181 5.79 -5.96 4.34
N ASP A 182 5.26 -4.74 4.31
CA ASP A 182 4.89 -3.91 5.46
C ASP A 182 3.44 -4.13 5.94
N ASN A 183 2.81 -5.24 5.54
CA ASN A 183 1.57 -5.79 6.10
C ASN A 183 0.35 -4.84 6.04
N LEU A 184 0.10 -4.22 4.89
CA LEU A 184 -1.00 -3.24 4.70
C LEU A 184 -2.40 -3.76 5.08
N THR A 185 -2.63 -5.07 5.04
CA THR A 185 -3.92 -5.68 5.40
C THR A 185 -4.07 -5.95 6.92
N GLY A 186 -3.05 -5.63 7.71
CA GLY A 186 -2.96 -6.03 9.12
C GLY A 186 -2.83 -7.55 9.30
N GLU A 187 -2.31 -8.24 8.30
CA GLU A 187 -2.02 -9.67 8.33
C GLU A 187 -0.58 -9.90 7.87
N GLU A 188 0.02 -11.03 8.24
CA GLU A 188 1.28 -11.45 7.61
C GLU A 188 1.09 -11.48 6.09
N SER A 189 2.04 -10.86 5.39
CA SER A 189 1.86 -10.52 3.98
C SER A 189 3.18 -10.61 3.20
N TYR A 190 3.12 -11.24 2.03
CA TYR A 190 4.23 -11.37 1.09
C TYR A 190 3.78 -10.93 -0.30
N ASP A 191 4.70 -10.35 -1.07
CA ASP A 191 4.52 -10.12 -2.51
C ASP A 191 5.38 -11.10 -3.28
N VAL A 192 4.81 -11.74 -4.30
CA VAL A 192 5.50 -12.65 -5.22
C VAL A 192 5.60 -11.95 -6.57
N VAL A 193 6.83 -11.62 -6.96
CA VAL A 193 7.15 -10.95 -8.23
C VAL A 193 7.71 -11.98 -9.21
N CYS A 194 7.19 -12.00 -10.43
CA CYS A 194 7.64 -12.86 -11.51
C CYS A 194 7.57 -12.12 -12.86
N SER A 195 8.11 -12.72 -13.91
CA SER A 195 7.92 -12.22 -15.28
C SER A 195 6.43 -12.33 -15.66
N ALA A 196 5.96 -11.47 -16.56
CA ALA A 196 4.60 -11.56 -17.08
C ALA A 196 4.32 -12.92 -17.77
N ASP A 197 5.34 -13.51 -18.41
CA ASP A 197 5.24 -14.83 -19.05
C ASP A 197 5.01 -15.97 -18.05
N ASP A 198 5.50 -15.82 -16.81
CA ASP A 198 5.35 -16.80 -15.73
C ASP A 198 4.12 -16.55 -14.83
N ALA A 199 3.35 -15.50 -15.11
CA ALA A 199 2.26 -15.06 -14.24
C ALA A 199 1.21 -16.16 -14.01
N GLU A 200 0.80 -16.86 -15.07
CA GLU A 200 -0.25 -17.89 -15.00
C GLU A 200 0.18 -19.09 -14.13
N PRO A 201 1.34 -19.75 -14.36
CA PRO A 201 1.78 -20.85 -13.51
C PRO A 201 2.07 -20.43 -12.07
N VAL A 202 2.56 -19.19 -11.84
CA VAL A 202 2.74 -18.65 -10.48
C VAL A 202 1.39 -18.49 -9.77
N PHE A 203 0.39 -17.90 -10.43
CA PHE A 203 -0.94 -17.74 -9.86
C PHE A 203 -1.62 -19.08 -9.57
N ASP A 204 -1.55 -20.06 -10.49
CA ASP A 204 -2.04 -21.43 -10.24
C ASP A 204 -1.37 -22.03 -9.01
N THR A 205 -0.05 -21.85 -8.87
CA THR A 205 0.70 -22.34 -7.72
C THR A 205 0.23 -21.70 -6.41
N LEU A 206 -0.05 -20.40 -6.41
CA LEU A 206 -0.57 -19.68 -5.25
C LEU A 206 -1.99 -20.12 -4.87
N VAL A 207 -2.86 -20.38 -5.84
CA VAL A 207 -4.26 -20.73 -5.58
C VAL A 207 -4.46 -22.22 -5.29
N ASN A 208 -3.74 -23.11 -5.99
CA ASN A 208 -4.08 -24.54 -6.06
C ASN A 208 -3.01 -25.51 -5.52
N ARG A 209 -1.79 -25.06 -5.20
CA ARG A 209 -0.70 -25.92 -4.72
C ARG A 209 -0.37 -25.67 -3.26
N GLY A 210 0.14 -26.70 -2.57
CA GLY A 210 0.49 -26.60 -1.15
C GLY A 210 -0.74 -26.25 -0.29
N LEU A 211 -0.61 -25.23 0.56
CA LEU A 211 -1.79 -24.61 1.19
C LEU A 211 -2.51 -23.76 0.13
N ASN A 212 -3.81 -23.94 -0.07
CA ASN A 212 -4.55 -23.15 -1.07
C ASN A 212 -4.83 -21.73 -0.56
N ALA A 213 -4.52 -20.71 -1.36
CA ALA A 213 -4.93 -19.34 -1.13
C ALA A 213 -6.23 -19.03 -1.86
N VAL A 214 -7.18 -18.36 -1.20
CA VAL A 214 -8.40 -17.91 -1.90
C VAL A 214 -8.06 -16.71 -2.80
N PRO A 215 -8.39 -16.74 -4.11
CA PRO A 215 -8.19 -15.57 -4.94
C PRO A 215 -9.19 -14.47 -4.52
N PHE A 216 -8.71 -13.24 -4.40
CA PHE A 216 -9.51 -12.07 -4.04
C PHE A 216 -9.12 -10.84 -4.86
N GLY A 217 -10.03 -9.86 -4.93
CA GLY A 217 -9.84 -8.64 -5.70
C GLY A 217 -9.77 -7.39 -4.83
N TYR A 218 -9.59 -6.25 -5.48
CA TYR A 218 -9.35 -4.96 -4.84
C TYR A 218 -10.44 -4.55 -3.83
N ARG A 219 -11.71 -4.92 -4.04
CA ARG A 219 -12.78 -4.62 -3.07
C ARG A 219 -12.51 -5.24 -1.70
N THR A 220 -12.02 -6.48 -1.67
CA THR A 220 -11.64 -7.16 -0.42
C THR A 220 -10.35 -6.58 0.14
N TRP A 221 -9.37 -6.27 -0.71
CA TRP A 221 -8.12 -5.62 -0.30
C TRP A 221 -8.38 -4.28 0.40
N GLU A 222 -9.17 -3.40 -0.19
CA GLU A 222 -9.54 -2.10 0.38
C GLU A 222 -10.23 -2.23 1.74
N THR A 223 -11.07 -3.25 1.90
CA THR A 223 -11.77 -3.47 3.17
C THR A 223 -10.84 -4.03 4.24
N LEU A 224 -9.88 -4.89 3.87
CA LEU A 224 -8.85 -5.39 4.78
C LEU A 224 -7.92 -4.27 5.27
N THR A 225 -7.47 -3.40 4.37
CA THR A 225 -6.63 -2.24 4.70
C THR A 225 -7.41 -1.19 5.49
N LEU A 226 -8.72 -1.02 5.22
CA LEU A 226 -9.59 -0.15 6.02
C LEU A 226 -9.67 -0.66 7.46
N GLU A 227 -9.95 -1.95 7.65
CA GLU A 227 -9.98 -2.56 8.98
C GLU A 227 -8.62 -2.49 9.70
N ALA A 228 -7.52 -2.57 8.96
CA ALA A 228 -6.17 -2.39 9.49
C ALA A 228 -5.84 -0.92 9.84
N GLY A 229 -6.68 0.04 9.46
CA GLY A 229 -6.40 1.46 9.66
C GLY A 229 -5.28 2.01 8.78
N THR A 230 -4.98 1.32 7.67
CA THR A 230 -3.85 1.64 6.80
C THR A 230 -4.25 2.71 5.79
N PRO A 231 -3.57 3.87 5.73
CA PRO A 231 -3.78 4.86 4.67
C PRO A 231 -3.29 4.31 3.33
N LEU A 232 -4.04 4.61 2.26
CA LEU A 232 -3.70 4.24 0.89
C LEU A 232 -3.41 5.45 0.02
N PHE A 233 -2.68 5.22 -1.08
CA PHE A 233 -2.29 6.28 -2.01
C PHE A 233 -3.47 7.13 -2.48
N ASP A 234 -4.45 6.49 -3.12
CA ASP A 234 -5.57 7.16 -3.78
C ASP A 234 -6.60 7.82 -2.82
N SER A 235 -6.58 7.49 -1.51
CA SER A 235 -7.58 7.94 -0.55
C SER A 235 -7.07 8.84 0.56
N GLU A 236 -5.90 8.53 1.13
CA GLU A 236 -5.37 9.29 2.27
C GLU A 236 -4.07 10.02 1.95
N ILE A 237 -3.21 9.45 1.10
CA ILE A 237 -1.80 9.86 1.01
C ILE A 237 -1.57 10.94 -0.05
N GLU A 238 -2.15 10.81 -1.25
CA GLU A 238 -1.90 11.76 -2.34
C GLU A 238 -2.23 13.21 -1.93
N GLY A 239 -1.25 14.11 -2.09
CA GLY A 239 -1.36 15.52 -1.75
C GLY A 239 -1.37 15.84 -0.25
N ALA A 240 -1.34 14.85 0.64
CA ALA A 240 -1.28 15.05 2.07
C ALA A 240 0.14 15.38 2.56
N LEU A 241 0.25 15.98 3.76
CA LEU A 241 1.51 16.02 4.48
C LEU A 241 1.70 14.69 5.20
N PRO A 242 2.85 14.00 5.06
CA PRO A 242 3.05 12.69 5.71
C PRO A 242 2.89 12.72 7.23
N ASN A 243 3.26 13.84 7.88
CA ASN A 243 3.11 14.03 9.32
C ASN A 243 1.64 14.05 9.77
N ASP A 244 0.72 14.58 8.95
CA ASP A 244 -0.71 14.61 9.25
C ASP A 244 -1.34 13.20 9.20
N LEU A 245 -0.67 12.25 8.53
CA LEU A 245 -1.07 10.85 8.43
C LEU A 245 -0.32 9.94 9.40
N GLY A 246 0.64 10.49 10.16
CA GLY A 246 1.51 9.71 11.04
C GLY A 246 2.41 8.72 10.30
N LEU A 247 2.74 8.98 9.03
CA LEU A 247 3.56 8.10 8.16
C LEU A 247 5.07 8.25 8.42
N ARG A 248 5.49 8.05 9.67
CA ARG A 248 6.90 8.14 10.06
C ARG A 248 7.78 7.10 9.36
N ASN A 249 7.25 5.92 9.07
CA ASN A 249 7.97 4.82 8.43
C ASN A 249 8.45 5.12 7.00
N ALA A 250 7.94 6.19 6.39
CA ALA A 250 8.27 6.60 5.02
C ALA A 250 9.25 7.79 4.97
N LEU A 251 9.69 8.30 6.13
CA LEU A 251 10.56 9.47 6.24
C LEU A 251 11.83 9.12 7.00
N ASP A 252 12.97 9.41 6.39
CA ASP A 252 14.25 9.46 7.09
C ASP A 252 14.64 10.95 7.30
N PHE A 253 14.76 11.37 8.55
CA PHE A 253 15.14 12.74 8.90
C PHE A 253 16.66 12.92 9.11
N GLN A 254 17.40 11.82 9.07
CA GLN A 254 18.85 11.75 9.31
C GLN A 254 19.65 11.58 8.01
N LYS A 255 19.00 11.13 6.92
CA LYS A 255 19.61 11.07 5.59
C LYS A 255 19.91 12.46 5.01
N GLY A 256 20.56 12.45 3.84
CA GLY A 256 20.83 13.65 3.05
C GLY A 256 19.58 14.44 2.65
N CYS A 257 19.78 15.57 1.97
CA CYS A 257 18.67 16.44 1.57
C CYS A 257 17.83 15.81 0.45
N TYR A 258 16.51 15.80 0.63
CA TYR A 258 15.52 15.50 -0.41
C TYR A 258 14.48 16.63 -0.50
N VAL A 259 13.73 16.67 -1.61
CA VAL A 259 12.70 17.69 -1.85
C VAL A 259 11.62 17.59 -0.76
N GLY A 260 11.18 18.74 -0.23
CA GLY A 260 10.14 18.80 0.81
C GLY A 260 10.63 18.50 2.25
N GLN A 261 11.87 18.03 2.44
CA GLN A 261 12.41 17.65 3.76
C GLN A 261 12.31 18.78 4.80
N GLU A 262 12.55 20.04 4.41
CA GLU A 262 12.50 21.17 5.34
C GLU A 262 11.12 21.31 6.00
N VAL A 263 10.04 21.12 5.22
CA VAL A 263 8.67 21.27 5.73
C VAL A 263 8.33 20.14 6.68
N VAL A 264 8.54 18.88 6.26
CA VAL A 264 8.22 17.71 7.09
C VAL A 264 9.07 17.66 8.36
N SER A 265 10.36 18.03 8.28
CA SER A 265 11.24 18.13 9.45
C SER A 265 10.81 19.22 10.42
N ARG A 266 10.28 20.35 9.90
CA ARG A 266 9.79 21.44 10.75
C ARG A 266 8.55 21.03 11.52
N ILE A 267 7.65 20.26 10.91
CA ILE A 267 6.44 19.74 11.56
C ILE A 267 6.83 18.69 12.60
N GLU A 268 7.69 17.75 12.22
CA GLU A 268 8.26 16.72 13.09
C GLU A 268 8.86 17.32 14.37
N ASN A 269 9.75 18.30 14.23
CA ASN A 269 10.40 18.95 15.38
C ASN A 269 9.43 19.75 16.27
N ARG A 270 8.26 20.16 15.75
CA ARG A 270 7.22 20.81 16.54
C ARG A 270 6.37 19.82 17.33
N GLY A 271 6.31 18.55 16.92
CA GLY A 271 5.47 17.51 17.53
C GLY A 271 3.96 17.75 17.40
N HIS A 272 3.55 18.67 16.53
CA HIS A 272 2.16 19.09 16.39
C HIS A 272 1.81 19.22 14.90
N PRO A 273 1.37 18.13 14.25
CA PRO A 273 0.81 18.22 12.90
C PRO A 273 -0.49 19.02 12.91
N THR A 274 -0.96 19.44 11.74
CA THR A 274 -2.18 20.25 11.64
C THR A 274 -3.42 19.37 11.79
N GLN A 275 -3.34 18.17 11.22
CA GLN A 275 -4.38 17.16 11.26
C GLN A 275 -3.82 15.82 11.73
N ARG A 276 -4.73 14.90 12.00
CA ARG A 276 -4.45 13.49 12.25
C ARG A 276 -5.48 12.62 11.56
N LEU A 277 -5.03 11.61 10.84
CA LEU A 277 -5.85 10.48 10.42
C LEU A 277 -6.27 9.66 11.64
N VAL A 278 -7.57 9.47 11.82
CA VAL A 278 -8.17 8.69 12.92
C VAL A 278 -9.20 7.69 12.41
N GLY A 279 -9.51 6.68 13.25
CA GLY A 279 -10.63 5.78 13.03
C GLY A 279 -11.92 6.26 13.67
N LEU A 280 -13.04 6.11 12.97
CA LEU A 280 -14.39 6.43 13.43
C LEU A 280 -15.29 5.18 13.35
N ALA A 281 -15.98 4.87 14.44
CA ALA A 281 -17.16 4.01 14.42
C ALA A 281 -18.39 4.88 14.09
N VAL A 282 -19.18 4.43 13.13
CA VAL A 282 -20.31 5.17 12.56
C VAL A 282 -21.54 4.27 12.48
N GLU A 283 -22.73 4.85 12.34
CA GLU A 283 -24.00 4.09 12.23
C GLU A 283 -24.41 3.82 10.77
N ALA A 284 -23.90 4.62 9.83
CA ALA A 284 -24.08 4.50 8.39
C ALA A 284 -22.74 4.75 7.68
N VAL A 285 -22.55 4.24 6.47
CA VAL A 285 -21.34 4.47 5.68
C VAL A 285 -21.37 5.91 5.13
N PRO A 286 -20.50 6.83 5.59
CA PRO A 286 -20.38 8.15 4.99
C PRO A 286 -19.69 8.09 3.63
N GLU A 287 -19.98 9.06 2.76
CA GLU A 287 -19.21 9.28 1.53
C GLU A 287 -17.84 9.90 1.86
N PRO A 288 -16.78 9.62 1.07
CA PRO A 288 -15.55 10.39 1.09
C PRO A 288 -15.81 11.91 0.98
N GLY A 289 -15.13 12.69 1.80
CA GLY A 289 -15.34 14.14 1.92
C GLY A 289 -16.52 14.55 2.80
N ALA A 290 -17.23 13.62 3.44
CA ALA A 290 -18.27 13.95 4.40
C ALA A 290 -17.68 14.73 5.58
N ALA A 291 -18.24 15.91 5.84
CA ALA A 291 -17.80 16.80 6.90
C ALA A 291 -18.05 16.22 8.29
N VAL A 292 -17.02 16.30 9.14
CA VAL A 292 -17.03 15.88 10.55
C VAL A 292 -17.08 17.11 11.44
N PHE A 293 -17.98 17.09 12.43
CA PHE A 293 -18.18 18.20 13.37
C PHE A 293 -17.96 17.77 14.81
N ALA A 294 -17.37 18.63 15.62
CA ALA A 294 -17.34 18.53 17.08
C ALA A 294 -18.26 19.62 17.65
N GLY A 295 -19.47 19.23 18.07
CA GLY A 295 -20.54 20.22 18.31
C GLY A 295 -20.93 20.92 16.99
N ASP A 296 -20.81 22.24 16.94
CA ASP A 296 -21.11 23.05 15.74
C ASP A 296 -19.85 23.39 14.90
N GLU A 297 -18.66 22.99 15.35
CA GLU A 297 -17.39 23.29 14.69
C GLU A 297 -17.03 22.19 13.69
N HIS A 298 -16.72 22.55 12.44
CA HIS A 298 -16.13 21.63 11.47
C HIS A 298 -14.69 21.33 11.87
N VAL A 299 -14.37 20.04 12.02
CA VAL A 299 -13.09 19.57 12.54
C VAL A 299 -12.35 18.66 11.57
N GLY A 300 -12.82 18.53 10.33
CA GLY A 300 -12.20 17.71 9.30
C GLY A 300 -13.19 16.88 8.51
N ASP A 301 -12.69 15.92 7.76
CA ASP A 301 -13.47 15.24 6.72
C ASP A 301 -13.13 13.75 6.67
N VAL A 302 -14.13 12.94 6.34
CA VAL A 302 -13.97 11.50 6.08
C VAL A 302 -13.09 11.32 4.84
N THR A 303 -12.08 10.45 4.91
CA THR A 303 -11.25 10.08 3.76
C THR A 303 -11.81 8.85 3.06
N ARG A 304 -12.05 7.79 3.83
CA ARG A 304 -12.50 6.49 3.33
C ARG A 304 -13.40 5.80 4.33
N ALA A 305 -14.46 5.18 3.85
CA ALA A 305 -15.40 4.46 4.70
C ALA A 305 -15.95 3.22 4.01
N GLY A 306 -16.48 2.29 4.80
CA GLY A 306 -17.05 1.06 4.29
C GLY A 306 -17.65 0.19 5.37
N GLN A 307 -18.33 -0.86 4.93
CA GLN A 307 -18.83 -1.89 5.83
C GLN A 307 -17.68 -2.83 6.21
N SER A 308 -17.39 -2.99 7.51
CA SER A 308 -16.43 -3.98 7.99
C SER A 308 -17.08 -5.36 8.11
N PRO A 309 -16.62 -6.40 7.38
CA PRO A 309 -17.14 -7.75 7.50
C PRO A 309 -16.79 -8.41 8.84
N MET A 310 -15.69 -8.01 9.49
CA MET A 310 -15.28 -8.57 10.78
C MET A 310 -15.96 -7.89 11.97
N ARG A 311 -16.23 -6.58 11.91
CA ARG A 311 -17.02 -5.87 12.93
C ARG A 311 -18.52 -5.96 12.72
N GLU A 312 -18.96 -6.32 11.52
CA GLU A 312 -20.36 -6.30 11.10
C GLU A 312 -21.03 -4.93 11.29
N ALA A 313 -20.22 -3.87 11.18
CA ALA A 313 -20.62 -2.47 11.35
C ALA A 313 -19.85 -1.57 10.38
N PRO A 314 -20.38 -0.39 10.01
CA PRO A 314 -19.65 0.56 9.19
C PRO A 314 -18.55 1.25 10.01
N ILE A 315 -17.44 1.51 9.33
CA ILE A 315 -16.25 2.19 9.87
C ILE A 315 -15.75 3.21 8.86
N ALA A 316 -15.06 4.24 9.35
CA ALA A 316 -14.50 5.29 8.51
C ALA A 316 -13.15 5.77 9.03
N LEU A 317 -12.23 6.07 8.12
CA LEU A 317 -11.07 6.89 8.37
C LEU A 317 -11.42 8.36 8.11
N ALA A 318 -10.86 9.27 8.89
CA ALA A 318 -11.05 10.70 8.74
C ALA A 318 -9.81 11.48 9.15
N ASN A 319 -9.50 12.55 8.40
CA ASN A 319 -8.48 13.52 8.77
C ASN A 319 -9.12 14.61 9.62
N LEU A 320 -8.78 14.65 10.91
CA LEU A 320 -9.35 15.60 11.86
C LEU A 320 -8.29 16.57 12.36
N SER A 321 -8.65 17.83 12.58
CA SER A 321 -7.81 18.85 13.18
C SER A 321 -7.19 18.35 14.49
N TRP A 322 -5.89 18.62 14.67
CA TRP A 322 -5.14 18.23 15.85
C TRP A 322 -5.70 18.87 17.12
N GLU A 323 -5.92 20.19 17.10
CA GLU A 323 -6.42 20.99 18.22
C GLU A 323 -7.95 21.13 18.26
N ARG A 324 -8.69 20.06 17.93
CA ARG A 324 -10.16 20.14 17.90
C ARG A 324 -10.79 20.14 19.32
N PRO A 325 -12.01 20.69 19.48
CA PRO A 325 -12.74 20.64 20.74
C PRO A 325 -13.03 19.20 21.22
N GLU A 326 -13.02 19.01 22.55
CA GLU A 326 -13.56 17.80 23.18
C GLU A 326 -15.10 17.85 23.18
N ALA A 327 -15.70 17.41 22.08
CA ALA A 327 -17.15 17.28 21.94
C ALA A 327 -17.52 15.98 21.21
N ALA A 328 -18.80 15.62 21.28
CA ALA A 328 -19.34 14.51 20.51
C ALA A 328 -19.16 14.78 19.01
N LEU A 329 -18.71 13.77 18.27
CA LEU A 329 -18.52 13.87 16.84
C LEU A 329 -19.81 13.55 16.09
N THR A 330 -20.08 14.32 15.04
CA THR A 330 -21.14 14.02 14.07
C THR A 330 -20.60 14.09 12.66
N ILE A 331 -21.15 13.28 11.76
CA ILE A 331 -20.79 13.23 10.35
C ILE A 331 -22.04 13.52 9.53
N ARG A 332 -21.89 14.29 8.44
CA ARG A 332 -22.99 14.51 7.49
C ARG A 332 -23.10 13.35 6.52
N VAL A 333 -24.16 12.55 6.65
CA VAL A 333 -24.50 11.47 5.70
C VAL A 333 -25.81 11.85 5.02
N ASP A 334 -25.79 12.00 3.70
CA ASP A 334 -26.95 12.45 2.91
C ASP A 334 -27.58 13.78 3.42
N GLY A 335 -26.76 14.65 4.02
CA GLY A 335 -27.18 15.93 4.60
C GLY A 335 -27.65 15.85 6.07
N GLU A 336 -27.92 14.65 6.58
CA GLU A 336 -28.36 14.41 7.95
C GLU A 336 -27.15 14.21 8.89
N PRO A 337 -27.21 14.74 10.14
CA PRO A 337 -26.16 14.51 11.12
C PRO A 337 -26.30 13.09 11.72
N VAL A 338 -25.25 12.28 11.57
CA VAL A 338 -25.13 10.94 12.16
C VAL A 338 -24.07 10.96 13.25
N SER A 339 -24.31 10.29 14.37
CA SER A 339 -23.34 10.19 15.46
C SER A 339 -22.11 9.41 15.02
N ALA A 340 -20.93 9.87 15.44
CA ALA A 340 -19.67 9.17 15.24
C ALA A 340 -18.88 9.11 16.54
N GLN A 341 -18.13 8.02 16.72
CA GLN A 341 -17.23 7.84 17.85
C GLN A 341 -15.82 7.62 17.31
N GLN A 342 -14.86 8.42 17.76
CA GLN A 342 -13.45 8.10 17.50
C GLN A 342 -13.08 6.82 18.25
N VAL A 343 -12.40 5.91 17.55
CA VAL A 343 -11.87 4.67 18.07
C VAL A 343 -10.39 4.54 17.73
N ASP A 344 -9.68 3.73 18.51
CA ASP A 344 -8.27 3.44 18.23
C ASP A 344 -8.14 2.60 16.95
N LEU A 345 -7.05 2.84 16.22
CA LEU A 345 -6.62 2.02 15.09
C LEU A 345 -5.59 0.99 15.56
N PRO A 346 -5.55 -0.21 14.95
CA PRO A 346 -6.42 -0.69 13.86
C PRO A 346 -7.85 -0.98 14.35
N PHE A 347 -8.82 -0.98 13.44
CA PHE A 347 -10.18 -1.39 13.80
C PHE A 347 -10.24 -2.89 14.13
N ILE A 348 -9.48 -3.70 13.42
CA ILE A 348 -9.33 -5.14 13.66
C ILE A 348 -7.85 -5.47 13.78
N SER A 349 -7.44 -6.07 14.89
CA SER A 349 -6.11 -6.66 15.03
C SER A 349 -6.06 -8.01 14.31
N GLY A 350 -5.17 -8.15 13.32
CA GLY A 350 -4.92 -9.42 12.65
C GLY A 350 -3.62 -10.10 13.11
N SER A 351 -3.02 -10.92 12.25
CA SER A 351 -1.76 -11.63 12.54
C SER A 351 -0.52 -10.74 12.51
N ALA A 352 -0.60 -9.54 11.93
CA ALA A 352 0.48 -8.56 11.89
C ALA A 352 -0.06 -7.13 12.03
N GLN A 353 0.84 -6.17 12.12
CA GLN A 353 0.51 -4.75 12.14
C GLN A 353 1.08 -4.08 10.91
N SER A 354 0.27 -3.25 10.24
CA SER A 354 0.73 -2.44 9.13
C SER A 354 1.78 -1.44 9.60
N ALA A 355 2.90 -1.32 8.89
CA ALA A 355 3.91 -0.31 9.21
C ALA A 355 3.43 1.12 8.91
N ARG A 356 2.34 1.27 8.13
CA ARG A 356 1.69 2.54 7.82
C ARG A 356 0.57 2.90 8.80
N LEU A 357 0.36 2.10 9.86
CA LEU A 357 -0.62 2.46 10.89
C LEU A 357 -0.24 3.83 11.48
N PRO A 358 -1.14 4.84 11.50
CA PRO A 358 -0.78 6.18 11.92
C PRO A 358 -0.19 6.22 13.34
N THR A 359 0.99 6.83 13.46
CA THR A 359 1.64 7.09 14.76
C THR A 359 1.91 8.58 14.92
N TYR A 360 1.55 9.11 16.08
CA TYR A 360 1.80 10.49 16.47
C TYR A 360 2.52 10.47 17.83
N GLU A 361 3.68 11.13 17.92
CA GLU A 361 4.50 11.19 19.16
C GLU A 361 4.17 12.41 20.02
#